data_AF-A0AAN6DWL0-F1
#
_entry.id   AF-A0AAN6DWL0-F1
#
_cell.length_a   1.000
_cell.length_b   1.000
_cell.length_c   1.000
_cell.angle_alpha   90.00
_cell.angle_beta   90.00
_cell.angle_gamma   90.00
#
_symmetry.space_group_name_H-M   'P 1'
#
loop_
_entity.id
_entity.type
_entity.pdbx_description
1 polymer ?
#
loop_
_entity_poly.entity_id
_entity_poly.type
_entity_poly.pdbx_seq_one_letter_code
_entity_poly.pdbx_strand_id
1 'polypeptide(L)'
;MAGSPRVTMNGEHSVEGVEDTPHYLQTILGHVAENGNIITKFSSNDNIPSLQEIKSLTDRDQQYALLLLARHRLTRALADSQGLSPELILHRASVYEALGYSDLALADAYVSYTLCEVVLEGSHVSDLEPTGPDGEPWSETEDTASVLVHKYRSLILLCRSALLLGCQHQAKVWIDDLLALKGELQMEEKEGEPRASSQDAVVEDFCNFFSIYGEDGSFKQSVAESRQNPKPALYGWSQRQVYPWNEHEPDRMSKHALDEINSRLHEAAENLEVEISILPNLVTDDAAASGGNGSTTPAESWSQLGLYAKKDLAPGTTILEERSMLTAIRPHGEALCDACAADMEGISQEDRRYCAGCDIPFCSEACHALAMEKYHAPNKEDEETDEGYPPAATPFCPGSSGNEDLHTLGRAESSTTPEWDLYFLLLSRAMQMSETQGVHPLDLFEVKYLWGDFLPTPTLSNLSLHNGPKTLPYSVRHHVELPLQWFEVLMHSREECRPYSAQWLEKYDWWILQTLFAKFRGVADAQQSTWTGKAEVAAVHPLWCLANHSCNPNVTWKPSGVRNFTVMTERVWQHPDSKDHEEWMGIKAGEEIWNHYTDVQEPDYQERRARLQAVLGGDCRCERCTYEGSAAK
;
A
#
# COMPACT_ATOMS: atom_id res chain seq x y z
N MET A 1 -56.49 -36.28 12.78
CA MET A 1 -56.31 -36.85 11.43
C MET A 1 -57.27 -36.15 10.48
N ALA A 2 -56.75 -35.28 9.62
CA ALA A 2 -57.36 -34.82 8.35
C ALA A 2 -56.43 -33.73 7.82
N GLY A 3 -55.95 -33.90 6.59
CA GLY A 3 -54.96 -33.01 5.97
C GLY A 3 -55.57 -31.82 5.23
N SER A 4 -54.67 -30.92 4.80
CA SER A 4 -54.71 -30.05 3.60
C SER A 4 -53.54 -29.05 3.69
N PRO A 5 -53.08 -28.41 2.60
CA PRO A 5 -52.84 -28.93 1.26
C PRO A 5 -51.43 -28.58 0.74
N ARG A 6 -50.95 -29.36 -0.22
CA ARG A 6 -49.74 -29.10 -1.02
C ARG A 6 -50.07 -27.98 -2.01
N VAL A 7 -49.39 -26.84 -1.91
CA VAL A 7 -49.36 -25.82 -2.97
C VAL A 7 -48.06 -26.00 -3.73
N THR A 8 -48.16 -26.52 -4.94
CA THR A 8 -47.14 -26.46 -5.98
C THR A 8 -46.99 -25.02 -6.43
N MET A 9 -45.86 -24.37 -6.12
CA MET A 9 -45.44 -23.16 -6.82
C MET A 9 -44.41 -23.52 -7.88
N ASN A 10 -44.59 -22.84 -9.00
CA ASN A 10 -43.96 -23.07 -10.29
C ASN A 10 -42.43 -22.98 -10.19
N GLY A 11 -41.76 -23.81 -11.00
CA GLY A 11 -40.33 -23.72 -11.21
C GLY A 11 -39.98 -22.37 -11.83
N GLU A 12 -39.30 -21.54 -11.04
CA GLU A 12 -38.33 -20.60 -11.56
C GLU A 12 -37.10 -21.42 -11.91
N HIS A 13 -36.72 -21.40 -13.19
CA HIS A 13 -35.41 -21.86 -13.62
C HIS A 13 -34.38 -20.91 -13.00
N SER A 14 -33.87 -21.24 -11.82
CA SER A 14 -32.64 -20.67 -11.30
C SER A 14 -31.52 -21.03 -12.26
N VAL A 15 -30.89 -20.01 -12.84
CA VAL A 15 -29.66 -20.16 -13.60
C VAL A 15 -28.57 -20.54 -12.60
N GLU A 16 -28.32 -21.83 -12.44
CA GLU A 16 -27.12 -22.37 -11.79
C GLU A 16 -25.91 -21.83 -12.57
N GLY A 17 -25.19 -20.85 -12.01
CA GLY A 17 -24.04 -20.22 -12.67
C GLY A 17 -23.61 -18.84 -12.14
N VAL A 18 -24.38 -18.21 -11.24
CA VAL A 18 -24.08 -16.86 -10.68
C VAL A 18 -23.44 -16.91 -9.28
N GLU A 19 -23.35 -18.07 -8.64
CA GLU A 19 -23.02 -18.19 -7.20
C GLU A 19 -21.57 -17.87 -6.80
N ASP A 20 -20.63 -17.68 -7.74
CA ASP A 20 -19.19 -17.61 -7.45
C ASP A 20 -18.48 -16.38 -8.04
N THR A 21 -19.26 -15.36 -8.39
CA THR A 21 -18.74 -14.06 -8.87
C THR A 21 -18.88 -13.02 -7.75
N PRO A 22 -17.83 -12.28 -7.36
CA PRO A 22 -17.90 -11.23 -6.34
C PRO A 22 -18.92 -10.14 -6.65
N HIS A 23 -19.49 -9.52 -5.61
CA HIS A 23 -20.55 -8.51 -5.74
C HIS A 23 -20.15 -7.32 -6.63
N TYR A 24 -18.89 -6.86 -6.55
CA TYR A 24 -18.39 -5.78 -7.39
C TYR A 24 -18.46 -6.14 -8.89
N LEU A 25 -18.11 -7.39 -9.25
CA LEU A 25 -18.22 -7.88 -10.63
C LEU A 25 -19.67 -8.09 -11.06
N GLN A 26 -20.53 -8.65 -10.21
CA GLN A 26 -21.95 -8.80 -10.51
C GLN A 26 -22.57 -7.43 -10.86
N THR A 27 -22.24 -6.40 -10.08
CA THR A 27 -22.70 -5.03 -10.28
C THR A 27 -22.21 -4.48 -11.62
N ILE A 28 -20.92 -4.63 -11.93
CA ILE A 28 -20.33 -4.11 -13.18
C ILE A 28 -20.89 -4.85 -14.39
N LEU A 29 -20.94 -6.18 -14.34
CA LEU A 29 -21.48 -7.02 -15.42
C LEU A 29 -22.97 -6.77 -15.65
N GLY A 30 -23.76 -6.59 -14.59
CA GLY A 30 -25.18 -6.26 -14.69
C GLY A 30 -25.44 -5.01 -15.55
N HIS A 31 -24.71 -3.93 -15.29
CA HIS A 31 -24.83 -2.68 -16.07
C HIS A 31 -24.46 -2.85 -17.56
N VAL A 32 -23.49 -3.73 -17.86
CA VAL A 32 -23.10 -4.00 -19.25
C VAL A 32 -24.12 -4.88 -19.98
N ALA A 33 -24.77 -5.82 -19.27
CA ALA A 33 -25.81 -6.70 -19.82
C ALA A 33 -27.01 -5.91 -20.34
N GLU A 34 -27.38 -4.85 -19.63
CA GLU A 34 -28.48 -3.96 -20.02
C GLU A 34 -28.17 -3.19 -21.33
N ASN A 35 -26.88 -3.03 -21.66
CA ASN A 35 -26.39 -2.27 -22.82
C ASN A 35 -25.91 -3.15 -24.00
N GLY A 36 -25.86 -4.49 -23.88
CA GLY A 36 -25.39 -5.38 -24.94
C GLY A 36 -25.41 -6.88 -24.62
N ASN A 37 -25.27 -7.72 -25.66
CA ASN A 37 -25.47 -9.19 -25.58
C ASN A 37 -24.15 -10.01 -25.45
N ILE A 38 -23.12 -9.47 -24.79
CA ILE A 38 -21.77 -10.08 -24.71
C ILE A 38 -21.61 -11.09 -23.55
N ILE A 39 -22.44 -10.98 -22.52
CA ILE A 39 -22.30 -11.76 -21.29
C ILE A 39 -22.61 -13.24 -21.51
N THR A 40 -23.42 -13.59 -22.51
CA THR A 40 -23.77 -14.99 -22.80
C THR A 40 -22.57 -15.87 -23.17
N LYS A 41 -21.48 -15.30 -23.72
CA LYS A 41 -20.26 -16.06 -24.08
C LYS A 41 -19.39 -16.39 -22.86
N PHE A 42 -19.42 -15.55 -21.83
CA PHE A 42 -18.57 -15.69 -20.63
C PHE A 42 -19.36 -16.07 -19.38
N SER A 43 -20.62 -16.48 -19.54
CA SER A 43 -21.51 -16.94 -18.47
C SER A 43 -21.09 -18.29 -17.87
N SER A 44 -20.22 -19.06 -18.53
CA SER A 44 -19.62 -20.27 -17.96
C SER A 44 -18.39 -19.92 -17.11
N ASN A 45 -18.29 -20.47 -15.91
CA ASN A 45 -17.32 -20.06 -14.88
C ASN A 45 -15.84 -20.14 -15.29
N ASP A 46 -15.45 -20.99 -16.25
CA ASP A 46 -14.03 -21.36 -16.40
C ASP A 46 -13.27 -20.67 -17.54
N ASN A 47 -13.94 -19.95 -18.45
CA ASN A 47 -13.24 -19.40 -19.62
C ASN A 47 -12.63 -18.01 -19.33
N ILE A 48 -11.31 -17.88 -19.29
CA ILE A 48 -10.62 -16.61 -19.12
C ILE A 48 -10.68 -15.81 -20.45
N PRO A 49 -11.34 -14.63 -20.51
CA PRO A 49 -11.37 -13.83 -21.74
C PRO A 49 -9.96 -13.42 -22.14
N SER A 50 -9.58 -13.65 -23.41
CA SER A 50 -8.25 -13.26 -23.89
C SER A 50 -8.18 -11.75 -24.15
N LEU A 51 -6.99 -11.15 -23.97
CA LEU A 51 -6.78 -9.73 -24.27
C LEU A 51 -7.10 -9.36 -25.73
N GLN A 52 -6.88 -10.28 -26.68
CA GLN A 52 -7.22 -10.06 -28.09
C GLN A 52 -8.73 -9.96 -28.30
N GLU A 53 -9.51 -10.84 -27.66
CA GLU A 53 -10.97 -10.78 -27.72
C GLU A 53 -11.49 -9.50 -27.07
N ILE A 54 -10.96 -9.12 -25.91
CA ILE A 54 -11.32 -7.87 -25.23
C ILE A 54 -10.99 -6.67 -26.13
N LYS A 55 -9.76 -6.56 -26.64
CA LYS A 55 -9.32 -5.46 -27.51
C LYS A 55 -10.17 -5.31 -28.77
N SER A 56 -10.75 -6.41 -29.28
CA SER A 56 -11.61 -6.39 -30.47
C SER A 56 -12.99 -5.75 -30.25
N LEU A 57 -13.40 -5.57 -28.99
CA LEU A 57 -14.66 -4.92 -28.64
C LEU A 57 -14.62 -3.43 -28.96
N THR A 58 -15.74 -2.89 -29.46
CA THR A 58 -15.87 -1.46 -29.77
C THR A 58 -16.28 -0.62 -28.57
N ASP A 59 -16.87 -1.24 -27.55
CA ASP A 59 -17.37 -0.57 -26.35
C ASP A 59 -16.36 -0.70 -25.21
N ARG A 60 -15.93 0.44 -24.68
CA ARG A 60 -14.92 0.52 -23.63
C ARG A 60 -15.43 0.07 -22.27
N ASP A 61 -16.72 0.22 -21.99
CA ASP A 61 -17.31 -0.26 -20.74
C ASP A 61 -17.31 -1.79 -20.71
N GLN A 62 -17.59 -2.41 -21.86
CA GLN A 62 -17.47 -3.86 -22.04
C GLN A 62 -16.01 -4.34 -21.91
N GLN A 63 -15.07 -3.60 -22.50
CA GLN A 63 -13.64 -3.90 -22.37
C GLN A 63 -13.22 -3.90 -20.89
N TYR A 64 -13.57 -2.84 -20.14
CA TYR A 64 -13.23 -2.72 -18.73
C TYR A 64 -13.85 -3.84 -17.89
N ALA A 65 -15.14 -4.14 -18.09
CA ALA A 65 -15.81 -5.21 -17.38
C ALA A 65 -15.18 -6.59 -17.63
N LEU A 66 -14.81 -6.90 -18.89
CA LEU A 66 -14.16 -8.17 -19.21
C LEU A 66 -12.71 -8.23 -18.72
N LEU A 67 -11.99 -7.11 -18.63
CA LEU A 67 -10.66 -7.08 -18.00
C LEU A 67 -10.75 -7.41 -16.51
N LEU A 68 -11.73 -6.85 -15.80
CA LEU A 68 -11.95 -7.17 -14.39
C LEU A 68 -12.36 -8.65 -14.19
N LEU A 69 -13.17 -9.20 -15.09
CA LEU A 69 -13.52 -10.62 -15.09
C LEU A 69 -12.29 -11.50 -15.35
N ALA A 70 -11.47 -11.14 -16.34
CA ALA A 70 -10.22 -11.85 -16.65
C ALA A 70 -9.28 -11.84 -15.45
N ARG A 71 -9.10 -10.68 -14.79
CA ARG A 71 -8.30 -10.55 -13.56
C ARG A 71 -8.81 -11.50 -12.48
N HIS A 72 -10.11 -11.50 -12.22
CA HIS A 72 -10.70 -12.35 -11.18
C HIS A 72 -10.49 -13.85 -11.47
N ARG A 73 -10.76 -14.29 -12.71
CA ARG A 73 -10.56 -15.69 -13.10
C ARG A 73 -9.09 -16.11 -13.07
N LEU A 74 -8.17 -15.22 -13.44
CA LEU A 74 -6.72 -15.48 -13.33
C LEU A 74 -6.28 -15.60 -11.88
N THR A 75 -6.73 -14.72 -10.99
CA THR A 75 -6.45 -14.83 -9.55
C THR A 75 -6.98 -16.13 -8.97
N ARG A 76 -8.18 -16.57 -9.37
CA ARG A 76 -8.72 -17.87 -8.97
C ARG A 76 -7.89 -19.04 -9.50
N ALA A 77 -7.54 -19.02 -10.79
CA ALA A 77 -6.70 -20.06 -11.38
C ALA A 77 -5.33 -20.15 -10.70
N LEU A 78 -4.76 -19.02 -10.25
CA LEU A 78 -3.53 -19.01 -9.45
C LEU A 78 -3.75 -19.61 -8.05
N ALA A 79 -4.86 -19.29 -7.38
CA ALA A 79 -5.20 -19.84 -6.07
C ALA A 79 -5.47 -21.36 -6.11
N ASP A 80 -6.07 -21.84 -7.21
CA ASP A 80 -6.37 -23.25 -7.44
C ASP A 80 -5.17 -24.04 -8.00
N SER A 81 -4.10 -23.35 -8.41
CA SER A 81 -2.87 -23.96 -8.94
C SER A 81 -2.09 -24.65 -7.82
N GLN A 82 -1.58 -25.85 -8.11
CA GLN A 82 -0.78 -26.61 -7.13
C GLN A 82 0.60 -25.97 -6.87
N GLY A 83 1.09 -25.11 -7.77
CA GLY A 83 2.31 -24.32 -7.55
C GLY A 83 2.35 -23.01 -8.36
N LEU A 84 3.54 -22.43 -8.48
CA LEU A 84 3.78 -21.14 -9.14
C LEU A 84 3.83 -21.28 -10.66
N SER A 85 2.72 -21.01 -11.37
CA SER A 85 2.70 -20.98 -12.84
C SER A 85 3.14 -19.63 -13.41
N PRO A 86 4.30 -19.55 -14.10
CA PRO A 86 4.77 -18.31 -14.70
C PRO A 86 3.85 -17.81 -15.80
N GLU A 87 3.13 -18.69 -16.52
CA GLU A 87 2.16 -18.31 -17.54
C GLU A 87 0.95 -17.59 -16.95
N LEU A 88 0.37 -18.13 -15.88
CA LEU A 88 -0.78 -17.50 -15.23
C LEU A 88 -0.40 -16.15 -14.63
N ILE A 89 0.78 -16.06 -13.99
CA ILE A 89 1.30 -14.81 -13.42
C ILE A 89 1.51 -13.77 -14.53
N LEU A 90 2.18 -14.12 -15.63
CA LEU A 90 2.43 -13.17 -16.72
C LEU A 90 1.14 -12.75 -17.45
N HIS A 91 0.16 -13.65 -17.57
CA HIS A 91 -1.15 -13.32 -18.13
C HIS A 91 -1.88 -12.32 -17.23
N ARG A 92 -1.83 -12.49 -15.90
CA ARG A 92 -2.38 -11.54 -14.94
C ARG A 92 -1.66 -10.18 -14.99
N ALA A 93 -0.33 -10.18 -15.12
CA ALA A 93 0.45 -8.96 -15.35
C ALA A 93 -0.05 -8.17 -16.58
N SER A 94 -0.30 -8.88 -17.69
CA SER A 94 -0.80 -8.29 -18.93
C SER A 94 -2.21 -7.69 -18.75
N VAL A 95 -3.07 -8.34 -17.95
CA VAL A 95 -4.40 -7.82 -17.63
C VAL A 95 -4.31 -6.58 -16.72
N TYR A 96 -3.42 -6.57 -15.72
CA TYR A 96 -3.17 -5.39 -14.89
C TYR A 96 -2.67 -4.21 -15.72
N GLU A 97 -1.77 -4.46 -16.66
CA GLU A 97 -1.26 -3.45 -17.58
C GLU A 97 -2.38 -2.90 -18.48
N ALA A 98 -3.26 -3.77 -18.99
CA ALA A 98 -4.44 -3.35 -19.72
C ALA A 98 -5.46 -2.56 -18.89
N LEU A 99 -5.58 -2.87 -17.59
CA LEU A 99 -6.35 -2.09 -16.62
C LEU A 99 -5.67 -0.77 -16.21
N GLY A 100 -4.42 -0.52 -16.62
CA GLY A 100 -3.63 0.66 -16.29
C GLY A 100 -2.95 0.62 -14.92
N TYR A 101 -2.90 -0.54 -14.27
CA TYR A 101 -2.25 -0.75 -12.97
C TYR A 101 -0.80 -1.20 -13.17
N SER A 102 0.04 -0.26 -13.61
CA SER A 102 1.45 -0.55 -13.95
C SER A 102 2.28 -1.05 -12.77
N ASP A 103 1.95 -0.67 -11.55
CA ASP A 103 2.60 -1.17 -10.33
C ASP A 103 2.31 -2.66 -10.10
N LEU A 104 1.05 -3.08 -10.21
CA LEU A 104 0.66 -4.49 -10.11
C LEU A 104 1.20 -5.33 -11.28
N ALA A 105 1.17 -4.76 -12.49
CA ALA A 105 1.74 -5.41 -13.67
C ALA A 105 3.26 -5.63 -13.54
N LEU A 106 3.98 -4.64 -12.98
CA LEU A 106 5.41 -4.77 -12.71
C LEU A 106 5.67 -5.89 -11.71
N ALA A 107 4.91 -5.95 -10.61
CA ALA A 107 5.12 -6.94 -9.56
C ALA A 107 4.89 -8.37 -10.07
N ASP A 108 3.80 -8.64 -10.79
CA ASP A 108 3.57 -9.95 -11.41
C ASP A 108 4.65 -10.30 -12.45
N ALA A 109 5.00 -9.35 -13.33
CA ALA A 109 6.02 -9.57 -14.35
C ALA A 109 7.41 -9.81 -13.72
N TYR A 110 7.72 -9.20 -12.58
CA TYR A 110 8.95 -9.43 -11.83
C TYR A 110 9.02 -10.86 -11.31
N VAL A 111 7.96 -11.37 -10.68
CA VAL A 111 7.95 -12.76 -10.21
C VAL A 111 8.04 -13.73 -11.38
N SER A 112 7.28 -13.49 -12.47
CA SER A 112 7.39 -14.35 -13.65
C SER A 112 8.79 -14.32 -14.27
N TYR A 113 9.50 -13.19 -14.22
CA TYR A 113 10.89 -13.10 -14.64
C TYR A 113 11.82 -13.89 -13.72
N THR A 114 11.71 -13.71 -12.40
CA THR A 114 12.51 -14.43 -11.40
C THR A 114 12.35 -15.95 -11.53
N LEU A 115 11.13 -16.42 -11.77
CA LEU A 115 10.86 -17.85 -12.00
C LEU A 115 11.56 -18.39 -13.26
N CYS A 116 11.69 -17.59 -14.33
CA CYS A 116 12.53 -17.96 -15.47
C CYS A 116 14.01 -18.05 -15.10
N GLU A 117 14.50 -17.11 -14.30
CA GLU A 117 15.90 -17.12 -13.84
C GLU A 117 16.20 -18.33 -12.97
N VAL A 118 15.28 -18.76 -12.11
CA VAL A 118 15.44 -19.99 -11.33
C VAL A 118 15.60 -21.20 -12.24
N VAL A 119 14.85 -21.31 -13.34
CA VAL A 119 15.01 -22.41 -14.31
C VAL A 119 16.35 -22.33 -15.07
N LEU A 120 16.76 -21.13 -15.48
CA LEU A 120 17.93 -20.92 -16.34
C LEU A 120 19.25 -20.94 -15.57
N GLU A 121 19.27 -20.42 -14.34
CA GLU A 121 20.47 -20.21 -13.53
C GLU A 121 20.49 -21.09 -12.26
N GLY A 122 19.33 -21.53 -11.77
CA GLY A 122 19.18 -22.44 -10.63
C GLY A 122 18.61 -21.77 -9.37
N SER A 123 18.35 -22.56 -8.33
CA SER A 123 17.68 -22.14 -7.08
C SER A 123 18.42 -21.10 -6.24
N HIS A 124 19.70 -20.80 -6.55
CA HIS A 124 20.43 -19.75 -5.85
C HIS A 124 19.92 -18.33 -6.15
N VAL A 125 19.06 -18.18 -7.16
CA VAL A 125 18.43 -16.89 -7.53
C VAL A 125 17.27 -16.54 -6.59
N SER A 126 16.46 -17.53 -6.23
CA SER A 126 15.26 -17.40 -5.40
C SER A 126 14.84 -18.80 -4.94
N ASP A 127 14.27 -18.88 -3.73
CA ASP A 127 13.73 -20.12 -3.16
C ASP A 127 12.37 -20.50 -3.80
N LEU A 128 11.85 -19.70 -4.74
CA LEU A 128 10.59 -19.98 -5.43
C LEU A 128 10.77 -21.05 -6.51
N GLU A 129 9.90 -22.06 -6.48
CA GLU A 129 9.91 -23.14 -7.45
C GLU A 129 8.81 -22.98 -8.51
N PRO A 130 9.17 -22.84 -9.80
CA PRO A 130 8.18 -22.73 -10.86
C PRO A 130 7.59 -24.10 -11.18
N THR A 131 6.26 -24.15 -11.36
CA THR A 131 5.50 -25.37 -11.68
C THR A 131 4.48 -25.11 -12.79
N GLY A 132 4.10 -26.15 -13.52
CA GLY A 132 2.90 -26.13 -14.36
C GLY A 132 1.62 -26.05 -13.52
N PRO A 133 0.46 -25.78 -14.13
CA PRO A 133 -0.82 -25.75 -13.43
C PRO A 133 -1.21 -27.06 -12.73
N ASP A 134 -0.65 -28.18 -13.18
CA ASP A 134 -0.82 -29.53 -12.62
C ASP A 134 0.13 -29.84 -11.46
N GLY A 135 1.03 -28.91 -11.11
CA GLY A 135 2.01 -29.06 -10.02
C GLY A 135 3.32 -29.71 -10.44
N GLU A 136 3.44 -30.16 -11.69
CA GLU A 136 4.69 -30.70 -12.20
C GLU A 136 5.74 -29.58 -12.39
N PRO A 137 7.04 -29.86 -12.26
CA PRO A 137 8.09 -28.85 -12.46
C PRO A 137 7.93 -28.14 -13.81
N TRP A 138 7.97 -26.80 -13.78
CA TRP A 138 7.83 -26.00 -14.98
C TRP A 138 9.06 -26.22 -15.86
N SER A 139 8.87 -26.92 -16.98
CA SER A 139 9.89 -27.52 -17.86
C SER A 139 10.39 -28.92 -17.46
N GLU A 140 9.49 -29.91 -17.39
CA GLU A 140 9.93 -31.28 -17.65
C GLU A 140 10.54 -31.38 -19.07
N THR A 141 11.88 -31.40 -19.17
CA THR A 141 12.75 -31.71 -20.34
C THR A 141 13.08 -30.59 -21.35
N GLU A 142 14.35 -30.17 -21.36
CA GLU A 142 15.14 -29.66 -22.51
C GLU A 142 14.66 -28.43 -23.33
N ASP A 143 13.48 -27.82 -23.09
CA ASP A 143 13.02 -26.63 -23.84
C ASP A 143 13.45 -25.30 -23.20
N THR A 144 14.75 -25.04 -23.19
CA THR A 144 15.29 -23.73 -22.80
C THR A 144 14.72 -22.59 -23.66
N ALA A 145 14.34 -22.87 -24.92
CA ALA A 145 13.83 -21.85 -25.82
C ALA A 145 12.47 -21.30 -25.38
N SER A 146 11.55 -22.15 -24.88
CA SER A 146 10.26 -21.69 -24.35
C SER A 146 10.45 -20.79 -23.13
N VAL A 147 11.39 -21.13 -22.24
CA VAL A 147 11.73 -20.34 -21.04
C VAL A 147 12.32 -18.99 -21.43
N LEU A 148 13.23 -18.94 -22.43
CA LEU A 148 13.79 -17.69 -22.94
C LEU A 148 12.72 -16.80 -23.60
N VAL A 149 11.78 -17.37 -24.35
CA VAL A 149 10.64 -16.62 -24.91
C VAL A 149 9.75 -16.07 -23.79
N HIS A 150 9.53 -16.83 -22.71
CA HIS A 150 8.76 -16.37 -21.56
C HIS A 150 9.48 -15.26 -20.80
N LYS A 151 10.79 -15.44 -20.52
CA LYS A 151 11.67 -14.42 -19.92
C LYS A 151 11.64 -13.13 -20.73
N TYR A 152 11.68 -13.23 -22.05
CA TYR A 152 11.58 -12.09 -22.97
C TYR A 152 10.26 -11.34 -22.81
N ARG A 153 9.13 -12.04 -22.76
CA ARG A 153 7.82 -11.41 -22.56
C ARG A 153 7.68 -10.75 -21.19
N SER A 154 8.19 -11.39 -20.14
CA SER A 154 8.24 -10.81 -18.78
C SER A 154 9.08 -9.54 -18.75
N LEU A 155 10.27 -9.55 -19.37
CA LEU A 155 11.14 -8.37 -19.47
C LEU A 155 10.49 -7.20 -20.21
N ILE A 156 9.72 -7.46 -21.29
CA ILE A 156 9.02 -6.38 -21.99
C ILE A 156 8.03 -5.69 -21.03
N LEU A 157 7.20 -6.45 -20.32
CA LEU A 157 6.23 -5.89 -19.37
C LEU A 157 6.91 -5.16 -18.21
N LEU A 158 8.01 -5.71 -17.68
CA LEU A 158 8.83 -5.07 -16.66
C LEU A 158 9.35 -3.70 -17.11
N CYS A 159 10.00 -3.65 -18.28
CA CYS A 159 10.54 -2.42 -18.84
C CYS A 159 9.44 -1.38 -19.07
N ARG A 160 8.31 -1.83 -19.64
CA ARG A 160 7.19 -0.94 -19.99
C ARG A 160 6.57 -0.35 -18.73
N SER A 161 6.34 -1.19 -17.72
CA SER A 161 5.76 -0.77 -16.44
C SER A 161 6.71 0.15 -15.65
N ALA A 162 8.01 -0.16 -15.63
CA ALA A 162 9.02 0.69 -14.99
C ALA A 162 9.11 2.07 -15.64
N LEU A 163 9.04 2.16 -16.98
CA LEU A 163 8.97 3.43 -17.70
C LEU A 163 7.72 4.22 -17.34
N LEU A 164 6.55 3.58 -17.33
CA LEU A 164 5.29 4.22 -16.97
C LEU A 164 5.29 4.71 -15.52
N LEU A 165 5.92 3.98 -14.60
CA LEU A 165 6.07 4.40 -13.21
C LEU A 165 7.16 5.47 -13.05
N GLY A 166 8.04 5.67 -14.02
CA GLY A 166 9.14 6.63 -13.93
C GLY A 166 10.39 6.09 -13.21
N CYS A 167 10.47 4.78 -12.98
CA CYS A 167 11.67 4.09 -12.47
C CYS A 167 12.73 3.93 -13.58
N GLN A 168 13.25 5.06 -14.06
CA GLN A 168 14.11 5.13 -15.25
C GLN A 168 15.41 4.34 -15.11
N HIS A 169 16.00 4.29 -13.91
CA HIS A 169 17.22 3.52 -13.68
C HIS A 169 16.98 2.03 -13.90
N GLN A 170 15.94 1.49 -13.26
CA GLN A 170 15.59 0.07 -13.38
C GLN A 170 15.17 -0.29 -14.80
N ALA A 171 14.35 0.56 -15.44
CA ALA A 171 13.96 0.39 -16.83
C ALA A 171 15.19 0.30 -17.75
N LYS A 172 16.21 1.13 -17.54
CA LYS A 172 17.42 1.10 -18.35
C LYS A 172 18.17 -0.23 -18.22
N VAL A 173 18.36 -0.71 -16.99
CA VAL A 173 19.04 -2.00 -16.72
C VAL A 173 18.33 -3.13 -17.47
N TRP A 174 17.00 -3.24 -17.29
CA TRP A 174 16.23 -4.30 -17.95
C TRP A 174 16.12 -4.15 -19.46
N ILE A 175 16.18 -2.93 -20.02
CA ILE A 175 16.21 -2.74 -21.48
C ILE A 175 17.50 -3.28 -22.06
N ASP A 176 18.63 -3.10 -21.38
CA ASP A 176 19.92 -3.65 -21.84
C ASP A 176 19.86 -5.19 -21.86
N ASP A 177 19.28 -5.81 -20.81
CA ASP A 177 19.05 -7.27 -20.74
C ASP A 177 18.08 -7.76 -21.84
N LEU A 178 16.99 -7.01 -22.07
CA LEU A 178 16.00 -7.30 -23.10
C LEU A 178 16.61 -7.29 -24.51
N LEU A 179 17.49 -6.32 -24.80
CA LEU A 179 18.18 -6.23 -26.08
C LEU A 179 19.18 -7.37 -26.28
N ALA A 180 19.89 -7.77 -25.22
CA ALA A 180 20.79 -8.93 -25.25
C ALA A 180 20.01 -10.22 -25.54
N LEU A 181 18.92 -10.47 -24.80
CA LEU A 181 18.06 -11.65 -24.96
C LEU A 181 17.40 -11.72 -26.33
N LYS A 182 16.94 -10.60 -26.90
CA LYS A 182 16.42 -10.58 -28.28
C LYS A 182 17.49 -10.98 -29.29
N GLY A 183 18.73 -10.55 -29.08
CA GLY A 183 19.86 -10.94 -29.89
C GLY A 183 20.09 -12.45 -29.89
N GLU A 184 19.99 -13.08 -28.72
CA GLU A 184 20.11 -14.54 -28.55
C GLU A 184 18.98 -15.30 -29.27
N LEU A 185 17.72 -14.92 -29.04
CA LEU A 185 16.57 -15.53 -29.71
C LEU A 185 16.62 -15.40 -31.24
N GLN A 186 17.06 -14.24 -31.76
CA GLN A 186 17.23 -14.03 -33.20
C GLN A 186 18.39 -14.85 -33.79
N MET A 187 19.39 -15.24 -33.00
CA MET A 187 20.47 -16.12 -33.47
C MET A 187 19.99 -17.57 -33.67
N GLU A 188 18.98 -18.00 -32.90
CA GLU A 188 18.39 -19.34 -32.99
C GLU A 188 17.37 -19.47 -34.15
N GLU A 189 16.73 -18.37 -34.56
CA GLU A 189 15.86 -18.32 -35.74
C GLU A 189 16.68 -18.34 -37.05
N LYS A 190 16.46 -19.37 -37.89
CA LYS A 190 17.25 -19.76 -39.08
C LYS A 190 17.74 -18.61 -40.00
N GLU A 191 18.95 -18.80 -40.55
CA GLU A 191 19.55 -17.97 -41.60
C GLU A 191 18.68 -17.89 -42.87
N GLY A 192 18.21 -16.70 -43.27
CA GLY A 192 17.61 -16.53 -44.61
C GLY A 192 16.70 -15.32 -44.84
N GLU A 193 16.15 -14.68 -43.81
CA GLU A 193 15.26 -13.52 -43.96
C GLU A 193 15.94 -12.19 -43.58
N PRO A 194 15.52 -11.05 -44.16
CA PRO A 194 16.02 -9.74 -43.76
C PRO A 194 15.65 -9.46 -42.29
N ARG A 195 16.64 -9.59 -41.39
CA ARG A 195 16.46 -9.32 -39.95
C ARG A 195 16.29 -7.81 -39.72
N ALA A 196 15.19 -7.41 -39.09
CA ALA A 196 15.09 -6.10 -38.44
C ALA A 196 16.18 -5.99 -37.36
N SER A 197 16.63 -4.77 -37.04
CA SER A 197 17.54 -4.62 -35.90
C SER A 197 16.83 -5.09 -34.62
N SER A 198 17.56 -5.67 -33.66
CA SER A 198 16.98 -6.09 -32.38
C SER A 198 16.26 -4.94 -31.68
N GLN A 199 16.75 -3.71 -31.86
CA GLN A 199 16.11 -2.48 -31.39
C GLN A 199 14.75 -2.23 -32.07
N ASP A 200 14.66 -2.33 -33.39
CA ASP A 200 13.39 -2.09 -34.11
C ASP A 200 12.33 -3.12 -33.73
N ALA A 201 12.72 -4.39 -33.61
CA ALA A 201 11.80 -5.47 -33.22
C ALA A 201 11.30 -5.29 -31.77
N VAL A 202 12.19 -4.94 -30.84
CA VAL A 202 11.80 -4.64 -29.45
C VAL A 202 10.86 -3.44 -29.39
N VAL A 203 11.08 -2.40 -30.19
CA VAL A 203 10.17 -1.24 -30.27
C VAL A 203 8.78 -1.64 -30.78
N GLU A 204 8.69 -2.53 -31.77
CA GLU A 204 7.41 -3.08 -32.23
C GLU A 204 6.71 -3.85 -31.11
N ASP A 205 7.43 -4.71 -30.40
CA ASP A 205 6.91 -5.48 -29.27
C ASP A 205 6.41 -4.55 -28.13
N PHE A 206 7.11 -3.45 -27.82
CA PHE A 206 6.64 -2.42 -26.89
C PHE A 206 5.36 -1.70 -27.34
N CYS A 207 5.10 -1.63 -28.65
CA CYS A 207 3.91 -0.98 -29.20
C CYS A 207 2.70 -1.92 -29.27
N ASN A 208 2.89 -3.23 -29.05
CA ASN A 208 1.82 -4.24 -29.21
C ASN A 208 0.86 -4.34 -28.01
N PHE A 209 1.06 -3.53 -26.97
CA PHE A 209 0.23 -3.55 -25.76
C PHE A 209 -1.11 -2.82 -25.91
N PHE A 210 -2.03 -3.15 -25.02
CA PHE A 210 -3.38 -2.60 -24.98
C PHE A 210 -3.65 -2.05 -23.59
N SER A 211 -4.26 -0.86 -23.50
CA SER A 211 -4.76 -0.29 -22.25
C SER A 211 -6.17 0.24 -22.43
N ILE A 212 -6.96 0.20 -21.36
CA ILE A 212 -8.32 0.75 -21.31
C ILE A 212 -8.33 2.28 -21.32
N TYR A 213 -7.19 2.90 -21.00
CA TYR A 213 -6.98 4.33 -21.12
C TYR A 213 -6.48 4.66 -22.52
N GLY A 214 -6.89 5.81 -23.05
CA GLY A 214 -6.50 6.24 -24.39
C GLY A 214 -4.98 6.38 -24.51
N GLU A 215 -4.45 6.22 -25.72
CA GLU A 215 -3.06 6.60 -26.03
C GLU A 215 -2.91 8.12 -25.88
N ASP A 216 -2.60 8.57 -24.69
CA ASP A 216 -2.32 9.97 -24.38
C ASP A 216 -0.85 10.36 -24.66
N GLY A 217 -0.07 9.41 -25.18
CA GLY A 217 1.36 9.57 -25.39
C GLY A 217 2.18 9.48 -24.12
N SER A 218 1.60 9.16 -22.95
CA SER A 218 2.32 9.01 -21.68
C SER A 218 3.51 8.08 -21.79
N PHE A 219 3.36 6.91 -22.42
CA PHE A 219 4.47 6.00 -22.66
C PHE A 219 5.57 6.63 -23.54
N LYS A 220 5.18 7.30 -24.64
CA LYS A 220 6.13 7.98 -25.54
C LYS A 220 6.87 9.11 -24.82
N GLN A 221 6.17 9.83 -23.95
CA GLN A 221 6.72 10.86 -23.08
C GLN A 221 7.71 10.25 -22.07
N SER A 222 7.33 9.19 -21.36
CA SER A 222 8.21 8.49 -20.41
C SER A 222 9.49 7.98 -21.08
N VAL A 223 9.39 7.44 -22.30
CA VAL A 223 10.57 7.03 -23.09
C VAL A 223 11.44 8.24 -23.47
N ALA A 224 10.83 9.34 -23.93
CA ALA A 224 11.56 10.55 -24.29
C ALA A 224 12.29 11.16 -23.08
N GLU A 225 11.62 11.24 -21.93
CA GLU A 225 12.18 11.72 -20.67
C GLU A 225 13.34 10.83 -20.20
N SER A 226 13.16 9.49 -20.25
CA SER A 226 14.19 8.53 -19.89
C SER A 226 15.46 8.68 -20.74
N ARG A 227 15.32 8.88 -22.06
CA ARG A 227 16.45 9.07 -22.98
C ARG A 227 17.20 10.38 -22.78
N GLN A 228 16.52 11.43 -22.36
CA GLN A 228 17.10 12.76 -22.19
C GLN A 228 17.71 12.99 -20.81
N ASN A 229 17.36 12.16 -19.82
CA ASN A 229 17.80 12.36 -18.45
C ASN A 229 19.24 11.82 -18.22
N PRO A 230 20.23 12.68 -17.96
CA PRO A 230 21.61 12.25 -17.70
C PRO A 230 21.77 11.55 -16.34
N LYS A 231 20.77 11.64 -15.44
CA LYS A 231 20.74 11.00 -14.12
C LYS A 231 19.41 10.26 -13.96
N PRO A 232 19.30 9.01 -14.44
CA PRO A 232 18.03 8.29 -14.44
C PRO A 232 17.46 8.20 -13.03
N ALA A 233 16.18 8.53 -12.88
CA ALA A 233 15.49 8.48 -11.60
C ALA A 233 15.42 7.03 -11.08
N LEU A 234 15.83 6.82 -9.84
CA LEU A 234 15.67 5.54 -9.14
C LEU A 234 14.21 5.31 -8.73
N TYR A 235 13.53 6.39 -8.36
CA TYR A 235 12.16 6.39 -7.85
C TYR A 235 11.20 6.89 -8.91
N GLY A 236 10.02 6.29 -8.89
CA GLY A 236 8.89 6.63 -9.72
C GLY A 236 7.69 7.07 -8.88
N TRP A 237 6.52 7.03 -9.52
CA TRP A 237 5.24 7.38 -8.95
C TRP A 237 4.15 6.41 -9.44
N SER A 238 3.34 5.92 -8.51
CA SER A 238 2.13 5.14 -8.78
C SER A 238 0.88 5.92 -8.39
N GLN A 239 -0.29 5.40 -8.76
CA GLN A 239 -1.57 6.02 -8.44
C GLN A 239 -1.98 5.71 -6.99
N ARG A 240 -2.60 6.68 -6.32
CA ARG A 240 -3.34 6.43 -5.07
C ARG A 240 -4.79 6.14 -5.46
N GLN A 241 -5.26 4.91 -5.35
CA GLN A 241 -6.62 4.57 -5.72
C GLN A 241 -7.15 3.39 -4.90
N VAL A 242 -8.46 3.33 -4.74
CA VAL A 242 -9.14 2.14 -4.21
C VAL A 242 -9.41 1.19 -5.38
N TYR A 243 -8.78 0.01 -5.36
CA TYR A 243 -8.97 -1.01 -6.37
C TYR A 243 -10.43 -1.51 -6.39
N PRO A 244 -11.03 -1.78 -7.56
CA PRO A 244 -12.45 -2.20 -7.64
C PRO A 244 -12.80 -3.47 -6.86
N TRP A 245 -11.82 -4.34 -6.64
CA TRP A 245 -11.96 -5.59 -5.89
C TRP A 245 -11.50 -5.48 -4.43
N ASN A 246 -11.21 -4.27 -3.94
CA ASN A 246 -10.89 -4.06 -2.53
C ASN A 246 -12.19 -4.01 -1.72
N GLU A 247 -12.52 -5.10 -1.04
CA GLU A 247 -13.70 -5.21 -0.16
C GLU A 247 -13.41 -4.77 1.29
N HIS A 248 -12.16 -4.37 1.59
CA HIS A 248 -11.70 -3.99 2.93
C HIS A 248 -11.67 -2.48 3.18
N GLU A 249 -11.77 -1.63 2.15
CA GLU A 249 -11.74 -0.18 2.35
C GLU A 249 -13.06 0.30 2.99
N PRO A 250 -13.03 0.84 4.22
CA PRO A 250 -14.25 1.22 4.92
C PRO A 250 -14.73 2.61 4.51
N ASP A 251 -16.03 2.84 4.62
CA ASP A 251 -16.54 4.21 4.78
C ASP A 251 -16.21 4.69 6.21
N ARG A 252 -15.08 5.38 6.35
CA ARG A 252 -14.58 5.90 7.63
C ARG A 252 -15.51 6.92 8.30
N MET A 253 -16.46 7.50 7.57
CA MET A 253 -17.44 8.46 8.08
C MET A 253 -18.78 7.81 8.41
N SER A 254 -18.92 6.51 8.13
CA SER A 254 -20.12 5.77 8.50
C SER A 254 -20.28 5.72 10.02
N LYS A 255 -21.54 5.63 10.48
CA LYS A 255 -21.85 5.51 11.90
C LYS A 255 -21.12 4.31 12.55
N HIS A 256 -21.08 3.17 11.86
CA HIS A 256 -20.40 1.98 12.36
C HIS A 256 -18.89 2.22 12.55
N ALA A 257 -18.22 2.84 11.58
CA ALA A 257 -16.81 3.18 11.70
C ALA A 257 -16.55 4.14 12.85
N LEU A 258 -17.37 5.19 12.98
CA LEU A 258 -17.27 6.15 14.09
C LEU A 258 -17.48 5.48 15.46
N ASP A 259 -18.45 4.57 15.58
CA ASP A 259 -18.70 3.83 16.82
C ASP A 259 -17.50 2.94 17.20
N GLU A 260 -16.89 2.25 16.22
CA GLU A 260 -15.71 1.40 16.43
C GLU A 260 -14.47 2.23 16.82
N ILE A 261 -14.19 3.32 16.07
CA ILE A 261 -13.07 4.21 16.36
C ILE A 261 -13.24 4.86 17.74
N ASN A 262 -14.44 5.36 18.08
CA ASN A 262 -14.70 5.96 19.39
C ASN A 262 -14.59 4.94 20.53
N SER A 263 -15.02 3.70 20.32
CA SER A 263 -14.84 2.63 21.31
C SER A 263 -13.35 2.42 21.61
N ARG A 264 -12.50 2.41 20.58
CA ARG A 264 -11.05 2.28 20.75
C ARG A 264 -10.41 3.53 21.34
N LEU A 265 -10.86 4.71 20.92
CA LEU A 265 -10.42 6.00 21.47
C LEU A 265 -10.70 6.09 22.97
N HIS A 266 -11.84 5.57 23.44
CA HIS A 266 -12.21 5.63 24.86
C HIS A 266 -11.17 4.97 25.78
N GLU A 267 -10.48 3.92 25.32
CA GLU A 267 -9.40 3.27 26.07
C GLU A 267 -8.15 4.16 26.22
N ALA A 268 -7.86 4.99 25.21
CA ALA A 268 -6.66 5.85 25.16
C ALA A 268 -6.93 7.30 25.62
N ALA A 269 -8.18 7.75 25.54
CA ALA A 269 -8.60 9.14 25.70
C ALA A 269 -10.11 9.23 26.02
N GLU A 270 -10.52 8.79 27.21
CA GLU A 270 -11.93 8.72 27.63
C GLU A 270 -12.75 10.03 27.51
N ASN A 271 -12.04 11.17 27.51
CA ASN A 271 -12.61 12.52 27.51
C ASN A 271 -12.68 13.14 26.11
N LEU A 272 -12.28 12.40 25.08
CA LEU A 272 -12.34 12.80 23.69
C LEU A 272 -13.34 11.95 22.91
N GLU A 273 -13.83 12.48 21.80
CA GLU A 273 -14.61 11.76 20.81
C GLU A 273 -14.17 12.11 19.39
N VAL A 274 -14.34 11.19 18.46
CA VAL A 274 -14.14 11.41 17.03
C VAL A 274 -15.45 11.85 16.42
N GLU A 275 -15.42 12.99 15.73
CA GLU A 275 -16.54 13.49 14.93
C GLU A 275 -16.10 13.79 13.49
N ILE A 276 -17.06 14.15 12.64
CA ILE A 276 -16.80 14.61 11.27
C ILE A 276 -16.57 16.13 11.31
N SER A 277 -15.34 16.55 11.07
CA SER A 277 -14.95 17.95 10.91
C SER A 277 -15.23 18.44 9.49
N ILE A 278 -15.64 19.70 9.37
CA ILE A 278 -15.74 20.41 8.09
C ILE A 278 -14.58 21.39 7.99
N LEU A 279 -13.61 21.10 7.12
CA LEU A 279 -12.39 21.87 6.95
C LEU A 279 -12.45 22.71 5.67
N PRO A 280 -11.79 23.88 5.62
CA PRO A 280 -11.75 24.69 4.43
C PRO A 280 -10.96 23.97 3.32
N ASN A 281 -11.34 24.20 2.06
CA ASN A 281 -10.53 23.76 0.93
C ASN A 281 -9.20 24.55 0.90
N LEU A 282 -8.09 23.82 0.73
CA LEU A 282 -6.73 24.35 0.81
C LEU A 282 -6.08 24.58 -0.56
N VAL A 283 -6.73 24.17 -1.65
CA VAL A 283 -6.26 24.41 -3.02
C VAL A 283 -6.41 25.89 -3.34
N THR A 284 -5.32 26.54 -3.78
CA THR A 284 -5.30 27.95 -4.16
C THR A 284 -6.00 28.18 -5.51
N ASP A 285 -6.65 29.34 -5.67
CA ASP A 285 -7.35 29.72 -6.91
C ASP A 285 -6.43 29.67 -8.17
N ASP A 286 -5.11 29.82 -8.00
CA ASP A 286 -4.14 29.77 -9.11
C ASP A 286 -3.93 28.35 -9.67
N ALA A 287 -4.15 27.29 -8.88
CA ALA A 287 -4.03 25.91 -9.34
C ALA A 287 -5.25 25.47 -10.18
N ALA A 288 -6.43 26.06 -9.92
CA ALA A 288 -7.64 25.81 -10.71
C ALA A 288 -7.55 26.35 -12.15
N ALA A 289 -6.66 27.31 -12.41
CA ALA A 289 -6.45 27.87 -13.75
C ALA A 289 -5.59 26.97 -14.67
N SER A 290 -4.95 25.94 -14.14
CA SER A 290 -4.03 25.05 -14.87
C SER A 290 -4.66 23.71 -15.29
N GLY A 291 -5.86 23.39 -14.76
CA GLY A 291 -6.67 22.24 -15.16
C GLY A 291 -7.74 22.68 -16.16
N GLY A 292 -7.88 21.94 -17.27
CA GLY A 292 -8.71 22.33 -18.42
C GLY A 292 -10.17 22.69 -18.09
N ASN A 293 -10.76 23.49 -18.99
CA ASN A 293 -12.12 24.05 -19.02
C ASN A 293 -13.28 23.15 -18.53
N GLY A 294 -13.31 22.82 -17.24
CA GLY A 294 -14.43 22.22 -16.53
C GLY A 294 -15.00 23.25 -15.55
N SER A 295 -16.21 23.74 -15.85
CA SER A 295 -16.96 24.67 -14.99
C SER A 295 -17.48 23.97 -13.73
N THR A 296 -16.60 23.70 -12.77
CA THR A 296 -16.97 23.35 -11.40
C THR A 296 -16.15 24.22 -10.46
N THR A 297 -16.79 25.21 -9.85
CA THR A 297 -16.24 25.93 -8.70
C THR A 297 -15.78 24.91 -7.65
N PRO A 298 -14.51 24.94 -7.19
CA PRO A 298 -14.04 24.05 -6.14
C PRO A 298 -14.96 24.17 -4.91
N ALA A 299 -15.32 23.04 -4.29
CA ALA A 299 -16.10 23.07 -3.05
C ALA A 299 -15.37 23.92 -2.00
N GLU A 300 -16.07 24.83 -1.32
CA GLU A 300 -15.46 25.75 -0.34
C GLU A 300 -14.91 25.03 0.90
N SER A 301 -15.41 23.82 1.18
CA SER A 301 -15.04 22.99 2.32
C SER A 301 -15.08 21.50 1.97
N TRP A 302 -14.40 20.68 2.77
CA TRP A 302 -14.38 19.23 2.66
C TRP A 302 -14.52 18.59 4.05
N SER A 303 -15.03 17.35 4.09
CA SER A 303 -15.23 16.61 5.33
C SER A 303 -14.05 15.70 5.63
N GLN A 304 -13.66 15.62 6.90
CA GLN A 304 -12.64 14.69 7.42
C GLN A 304 -13.04 14.29 8.85
N LEU A 305 -12.34 13.34 9.47
CA LEU A 305 -12.49 13.09 10.90
C LEU A 305 -11.68 14.13 11.71
N GLY A 306 -12.14 14.43 12.92
CA GLY A 306 -11.45 15.26 13.91
C GLY A 306 -11.70 14.76 15.33
N LEU A 307 -10.85 15.18 16.26
CA LEU A 307 -11.00 14.88 17.69
C LEU A 307 -11.67 16.06 18.41
N TYR A 308 -12.64 15.79 19.27
CA TYR A 308 -13.42 16.80 19.99
C TYR A 308 -13.42 16.51 21.49
N ALA A 309 -13.46 17.58 22.29
CA ALA A 309 -13.49 17.50 23.74
C ALA A 309 -14.91 17.21 24.25
N LYS A 310 -15.11 16.13 25.02
CA LYS A 310 -16.42 15.80 25.61
C LYS A 310 -16.79 16.65 26.83
N LYS A 311 -15.79 17.31 27.41
CA LYS A 311 -15.90 18.16 28.60
C LYS A 311 -14.80 19.22 28.58
N ASP A 312 -14.87 20.19 29.47
CA ASP A 312 -13.79 21.16 29.66
C ASP A 312 -12.48 20.46 30.09
N LEU A 313 -11.36 20.77 29.42
CA LEU A 313 -10.04 20.18 29.64
C LEU A 313 -9.08 21.28 30.11
N ALA A 314 -8.49 21.09 31.29
CA ALA A 314 -7.65 22.11 31.90
C ALA A 314 -6.24 22.21 31.24
N PRO A 315 -5.58 23.38 31.30
CA PRO A 315 -4.21 23.54 30.82
C PRO A 315 -3.24 22.55 31.46
N GLY A 316 -2.29 22.03 30.67
CA GLY A 316 -1.27 21.08 31.13
C GLY A 316 -1.76 19.65 31.38
N THR A 317 -3.04 19.35 31.15
CA THR A 317 -3.56 17.99 31.31
C THR A 317 -3.22 17.12 30.10
N THR A 318 -2.74 15.89 30.33
CA THR A 318 -2.64 14.88 29.27
C THR A 318 -4.01 14.28 29.03
N ILE A 319 -4.47 14.32 27.78
CA ILE A 319 -5.84 14.00 27.38
C ILE A 319 -5.92 12.81 26.40
N LEU A 320 -4.78 12.37 25.88
CA LEU A 320 -4.64 11.18 25.06
C LEU A 320 -3.27 10.57 25.33
N GLU A 321 -3.21 9.26 25.48
CA GLU A 321 -1.98 8.46 25.47
C GLU A 321 -2.18 7.22 24.60
N GLU A 322 -1.46 7.16 23.48
CA GLU A 322 -1.55 6.09 22.51
C GLU A 322 -0.22 5.38 22.34
N ARG A 323 -0.25 4.05 22.48
CA ARG A 323 0.88 3.18 22.20
C ARG A 323 0.61 2.46 20.88
N SER A 324 1.51 2.61 19.91
CA SER A 324 1.45 1.85 18.67
C SER A 324 2.33 0.60 18.73
N MET A 325 1.81 -0.52 18.23
CA MET A 325 2.60 -1.71 17.89
C MET A 325 3.00 -1.74 16.41
N LEU A 326 2.41 -0.87 15.59
CA LEU A 326 2.76 -0.71 14.19
C LEU A 326 3.91 0.30 14.08
N THR A 327 5.06 -0.15 14.56
CA THR A 327 6.30 0.62 14.67
C THR A 327 7.41 -0.06 13.88
N ALA A 328 8.08 0.71 13.04
CA ALA A 328 9.25 0.36 12.26
C ALA A 328 10.49 1.01 12.85
N ILE A 329 11.55 0.23 13.01
CA ILE A 329 12.81 0.68 13.63
C ILE A 329 13.96 0.24 12.73
N ARG A 330 14.78 1.18 12.28
CA ARG A 330 16.07 0.83 11.71
C ARG A 330 17.07 0.57 12.84
N PRO A 331 17.87 -0.50 12.76
CA PRO A 331 18.70 -0.92 13.88
C PRO A 331 19.86 0.06 14.09
N HIS A 332 19.99 0.46 15.34
CA HIS A 332 21.22 0.94 15.96
C HIS A 332 21.36 0.25 17.33
N GLY A 333 21.33 -1.09 17.35
CA GLY A 333 21.44 -1.92 18.56
C GLY A 333 20.21 -1.88 19.49
N GLU A 334 20.41 -2.22 20.76
CA GLU A 334 19.39 -2.27 21.84
C GLU A 334 18.91 -0.87 22.33
N ALA A 335 19.16 0.19 21.57
CA ALA A 335 18.90 1.57 21.99
C ALA A 335 17.39 1.89 22.07
N LEU A 336 16.54 1.14 21.36
CA LEU A 336 15.12 1.42 21.25
C LEU A 336 14.27 0.20 21.62
N CYS A 337 13.13 0.46 22.26
CA CYS A 337 12.10 -0.54 22.50
C CYS A 337 11.52 -1.03 21.17
N ASP A 338 11.49 -2.34 20.92
CA ASP A 338 11.00 -2.88 19.64
C ASP A 338 9.53 -2.56 19.35
N ALA A 339 8.72 -2.41 20.40
CA ALA A 339 7.28 -2.16 20.29
C ALA A 339 6.94 -0.69 19.99
N CYS A 340 7.47 0.25 20.77
CA CYS A 340 7.09 1.67 20.67
C CYS A 340 8.23 2.62 20.32
N ALA A 341 9.43 2.09 20.07
CA ALA A 341 10.65 2.86 19.79
C ALA A 341 10.99 3.93 20.85
N ALA A 342 10.58 3.71 22.11
CA ALA A 342 11.06 4.51 23.23
C ALA A 342 12.56 4.27 23.44
N ASP A 343 13.29 5.34 23.74
CA ASP A 343 14.71 5.29 24.08
C ASP A 343 14.95 4.50 25.37
N MET A 344 15.66 3.38 25.23
CA MET A 344 15.96 2.45 26.31
C MET A 344 16.98 3.01 27.29
N GLU A 345 17.87 3.93 26.89
CA GLU A 345 18.90 4.51 27.78
C GLU A 345 18.27 5.25 28.96
N GLY A 346 17.12 5.91 28.74
CA GLY A 346 16.36 6.63 29.75
C GLY A 346 15.56 5.74 30.72
N ILE A 347 15.53 4.42 30.49
CA ILE A 347 14.66 3.48 31.22
C ILE A 347 15.50 2.61 32.16
N SER A 348 15.03 2.46 33.39
CA SER A 348 15.67 1.64 34.43
C SER A 348 15.75 0.17 34.00
N GLN A 349 16.82 -0.56 34.35
CA GLN A 349 16.96 -1.97 33.95
C GLN A 349 15.86 -2.88 34.54
N GLU A 350 15.32 -2.53 35.70
CA GLU A 350 14.23 -3.26 36.37
C GLU A 350 12.86 -3.12 35.67
N ASP A 351 12.66 -2.06 34.88
CA ASP A 351 11.45 -1.86 34.07
C ASP A 351 11.54 -2.51 32.69
N ARG A 352 12.77 -2.75 32.20
CA ARG A 352 13.01 -3.38 30.89
C ARG A 352 12.56 -4.84 30.89
N ARG A 353 12.06 -5.29 29.75
CA ARG A 353 11.71 -6.69 29.48
C ARG A 353 12.37 -7.15 28.21
N TYR A 354 12.58 -8.44 28.09
CA TYR A 354 13.25 -9.05 26.95
C TYR A 354 12.45 -10.28 26.51
N CYS A 355 12.37 -10.51 25.21
CA CYS A 355 11.77 -11.73 24.68
C CYS A 355 12.55 -12.95 25.21
N ALA A 356 11.86 -13.93 25.80
CA ALA A 356 12.50 -15.13 26.34
C ALA A 356 13.09 -16.08 25.27
N GLY A 357 12.83 -15.84 23.98
CA GLY A 357 13.41 -16.61 22.88
C GLY A 357 14.63 -15.95 22.25
N CYS A 358 14.51 -14.69 21.83
CA CYS A 358 15.52 -14.00 21.02
C CYS A 358 16.06 -12.69 21.64
N ASP A 359 15.78 -12.44 22.92
CA ASP A 359 16.28 -11.29 23.68
C ASP A 359 15.96 -9.89 23.10
N ILE A 360 14.95 -9.77 22.22
CA ILE A 360 14.50 -8.45 21.74
C ILE A 360 14.00 -7.58 22.91
N PRO A 361 14.42 -6.30 23.02
CA PRO A 361 14.16 -5.46 24.17
C PRO A 361 12.82 -4.69 24.12
N PHE A 362 12.21 -4.52 25.30
CA PHE A 362 10.98 -3.76 25.52
C PHE A 362 11.11 -2.82 26.71
N CYS A 363 10.57 -1.61 26.59
CA CYS A 363 10.66 -0.57 27.61
C CYS A 363 9.84 -0.82 28.88
N SER A 364 8.86 -1.74 28.84
CA SER A 364 7.93 -1.97 29.94
C SER A 364 7.21 -3.31 29.77
N GLU A 365 6.60 -3.80 30.84
CA GLU A 365 5.71 -4.97 30.82
C GLU A 365 4.57 -4.80 29.80
N ALA A 366 4.00 -3.60 29.68
CA ALA A 366 2.91 -3.33 28.74
C ALA A 366 3.37 -3.49 27.28
N CYS A 367 4.57 -2.99 26.92
CA CYS A 367 5.11 -3.20 25.58
C CYS A 367 5.42 -4.67 25.31
N HIS A 368 6.03 -5.36 26.27
CA HIS A 368 6.34 -6.78 26.14
C HIS A 368 5.06 -7.60 25.94
N ALA A 369 4.06 -7.44 26.80
CA ALA A 369 2.81 -8.18 26.72
C ALA A 369 2.07 -7.94 25.38
N LEU A 370 1.96 -6.67 24.94
CA LEU A 370 1.33 -6.34 23.67
C LEU A 370 2.12 -6.87 22.47
N ALA A 371 3.45 -6.87 22.53
CA ALA A 371 4.28 -7.43 21.46
C ALA A 371 4.06 -8.94 21.31
N MET A 372 4.05 -9.68 22.42
CA MET A 372 3.82 -11.12 22.41
C MET A 372 2.43 -11.46 21.86
N GLU A 373 1.43 -10.65 22.18
CA GLU A 373 0.05 -10.83 21.71
C GLU A 373 -0.12 -10.46 20.24
N LYS A 374 0.53 -9.37 19.78
CA LYS A 374 0.18 -8.75 18.51
C LYS A 374 1.10 -9.08 17.34
N TYR A 375 2.38 -9.37 17.56
CA TYR A 375 3.31 -9.58 16.43
C TYR A 375 4.51 -10.50 16.68
N HIS A 376 4.82 -10.88 17.94
CA HIS A 376 6.05 -11.59 18.27
C HIS A 376 5.85 -12.69 19.32
N ALA A 377 5.19 -13.79 18.92
CA ALA A 377 5.09 -14.97 19.79
C ALA A 377 6.49 -15.58 20.04
N PRO A 378 6.88 -15.85 21.30
CA PRO A 378 8.25 -16.23 21.63
C PRO A 378 8.55 -17.71 21.36
N ASN A 379 9.60 -17.99 20.59
CA ASN A 379 10.19 -19.33 20.39
C ASN A 379 11.18 -19.64 21.53
N LYS A 380 10.71 -20.25 22.62
CA LYS A 380 11.52 -20.46 23.85
C LYS A 380 12.33 -21.74 23.84
N GLU A 381 11.92 -22.71 23.03
CA GLU A 381 12.50 -24.05 22.99
C GLU A 381 13.48 -24.20 21.81
N ASP A 382 13.78 -23.10 21.11
CA ASP A 382 14.62 -23.06 19.91
C ASP A 382 14.18 -24.12 18.88
N GLU A 383 12.86 -24.23 18.66
CA GLU A 383 12.33 -25.08 17.61
C GLU A 383 12.67 -24.46 16.25
N GLU A 384 12.98 -25.30 15.26
CA GLU A 384 13.37 -24.89 13.90
C GLU A 384 12.80 -25.89 12.88
N THR A 385 12.60 -25.44 11.64
CA THR A 385 12.29 -26.29 10.49
C THR A 385 13.56 -26.99 9.98
N ASP A 386 13.42 -27.92 9.03
CA ASP A 386 14.58 -28.60 8.42
C ASP A 386 15.57 -27.63 7.75
N GLU A 387 15.10 -26.43 7.40
CA GLU A 387 15.90 -25.37 6.78
C GLU A 387 16.46 -24.34 7.79
N GLY A 388 16.23 -24.55 9.10
CA GLY A 388 16.76 -23.70 10.17
C GLY A 388 15.95 -22.43 10.44
N TYR A 389 14.73 -22.33 9.91
CA TYR A 389 13.82 -21.22 10.16
C TYR A 389 12.91 -21.50 11.37
N PRO A 390 12.32 -20.48 12.02
CA PRO A 390 11.40 -20.68 13.13
C PRO A 390 10.16 -21.48 12.71
N PRO A 391 9.48 -22.21 13.63
CA PRO A 391 8.31 -23.01 13.28
C PRO A 391 7.10 -22.11 13.03
N ALA A 392 6.08 -22.66 12.38
CA ALA A 392 4.82 -21.97 12.06
C ALA A 392 4.13 -21.33 13.28
N ALA A 393 4.33 -21.86 14.48
CA ALA A 393 3.74 -21.34 15.72
C ALA A 393 4.40 -20.05 16.22
N THR A 394 5.67 -19.81 15.87
CA THR A 394 6.48 -18.67 16.33
C THR A 394 7.36 -18.11 15.19
N PRO A 395 6.78 -17.85 13.99
CA PRO A 395 7.53 -17.61 12.75
C PRO A 395 8.40 -16.34 12.80
N PHE A 396 8.12 -15.45 13.75
CA PHE A 396 8.79 -14.16 13.90
C PHE A 396 9.74 -14.10 15.08
N CYS A 397 10.03 -15.23 15.74
CA CYS A 397 11.00 -15.33 16.82
C CYS A 397 12.07 -16.39 16.49
N PRO A 398 13.32 -15.99 16.17
CA PRO A 398 14.38 -16.92 15.79
C PRO A 398 14.82 -17.86 16.91
N GLY A 399 14.36 -17.63 18.15
CA GLY A 399 14.99 -18.25 19.31
C GLY A 399 16.41 -17.71 19.50
N SER A 400 17.26 -18.50 20.14
CA SER A 400 18.65 -18.14 20.45
C SER A 400 19.64 -18.49 19.32
N SER A 401 19.25 -19.36 18.38
CA SER A 401 20.13 -19.90 17.34
C SER A 401 19.56 -19.94 15.92
N GLY A 402 18.26 -19.75 15.73
CA GLY A 402 17.61 -19.90 14.42
C GLY A 402 17.91 -18.76 13.46
N ASN A 403 17.55 -18.94 12.19
CA ASN A 403 17.77 -17.94 11.14
C ASN A 403 17.02 -16.62 11.46
N GLU A 404 17.75 -15.50 11.38
CA GLU A 404 17.24 -14.16 11.65
C GLU A 404 16.98 -13.32 10.39
N ASP A 405 16.93 -13.95 9.21
CA ASP A 405 16.83 -13.27 7.91
C ASP A 405 15.65 -12.29 7.86
N LEU A 406 14.48 -12.67 8.38
CA LEU A 406 13.32 -11.80 8.43
C LEU A 406 13.52 -10.56 9.33
N HIS A 407 14.31 -10.69 10.40
CA HIS A 407 14.64 -9.59 11.32
C HIS A 407 15.64 -8.62 10.70
N THR A 408 16.56 -9.11 9.88
CA THR A 408 17.59 -8.29 9.23
C THR A 408 17.15 -7.69 7.89
N LEU A 409 16.12 -8.26 7.25
CA LEU A 409 15.61 -7.82 5.96
C LEU A 409 15.15 -6.36 5.99
N GLY A 410 15.64 -5.56 5.04
CA GLY A 410 15.32 -4.14 4.92
C GLY A 410 15.92 -3.25 6.02
N ARG A 411 16.85 -3.78 6.83
CA ARG A 411 17.45 -3.07 7.98
C ARG A 411 18.93 -2.71 7.83
N ALA A 412 19.48 -2.79 6.61
CA ALA A 412 20.89 -2.53 6.36
C ALA A 412 21.33 -1.11 6.79
N GLU A 413 22.31 -1.02 7.69
CA GLU A 413 22.86 0.27 8.15
C GLU A 413 23.45 1.10 6.98
N SER A 414 24.02 0.40 6.00
CA SER A 414 24.61 0.98 4.79
C SER A 414 23.59 1.49 3.77
N SER A 415 22.29 1.29 4.00
CA SER A 415 21.26 1.71 3.07
C SER A 415 21.35 3.21 2.77
N THR A 416 21.28 3.52 1.47
CA THR A 416 21.27 4.87 0.92
C THR A 416 19.86 5.47 0.89
N THR A 417 18.85 4.73 1.34
CA THR A 417 17.42 5.06 1.21
C THR A 417 16.66 4.93 2.55
N PRO A 418 17.18 5.49 3.66
CA PRO A 418 16.69 5.22 5.01
C PRO A 418 15.20 5.52 5.23
N GLU A 419 14.68 6.58 4.62
CA GLU A 419 13.24 6.86 4.73
C GLU A 419 12.35 5.82 4.05
N TRP A 420 12.83 5.18 2.97
CA TRP A 420 12.08 4.16 2.23
C TRP A 420 12.09 2.81 2.94
N ASP A 421 13.23 2.46 3.53
CA ASP A 421 13.36 1.25 4.35
C ASP A 421 12.31 1.23 5.46
N LEU A 422 12.08 2.38 6.12
CA LEU A 422 11.08 2.49 7.19
C LEU A 422 9.66 2.16 6.73
N TYR A 423 9.26 2.54 5.51
CA TYR A 423 7.94 2.17 4.99
C TYR A 423 7.83 0.69 4.69
N PHE A 424 8.90 0.07 4.17
CA PHE A 424 8.95 -1.40 4.04
C PHE A 424 8.88 -2.07 5.42
N LEU A 425 9.57 -1.54 6.43
CA LEU A 425 9.52 -2.09 7.78
C LEU A 425 8.15 -1.92 8.45
N LEU A 426 7.39 -0.86 8.12
CA LEU A 426 5.98 -0.74 8.52
C LEU A 426 5.12 -1.81 7.85
N LEU A 427 5.34 -2.08 6.57
CA LEU A 427 4.69 -3.18 5.86
C LEU A 427 5.01 -4.52 6.52
N SER A 428 6.29 -4.80 6.77
CA SER A 428 6.77 -5.99 7.48
C SER A 428 6.06 -6.15 8.83
N ARG A 429 6.00 -5.10 9.65
CA ARG A 429 5.31 -5.12 10.94
C ARG A 429 3.80 -5.37 10.81
N ALA A 430 3.13 -4.75 9.82
CA ALA A 430 1.71 -4.98 9.57
C ALA A 430 1.42 -6.44 9.17
N MET A 431 2.27 -7.04 8.34
CA MET A 431 2.15 -8.45 7.95
C MET A 431 2.44 -9.39 9.13
N GLN A 432 3.44 -9.09 9.96
CA GLN A 432 3.67 -9.80 11.23
C GLN A 432 2.46 -9.74 12.16
N MET A 433 1.84 -8.57 12.25
CA MET A 433 0.65 -8.35 13.07
C MET A 433 -0.56 -9.15 12.54
N SER A 434 -0.77 -9.11 11.23
CA SER A 434 -1.79 -9.87 10.50
C SER A 434 -1.68 -11.36 10.77
N GLU A 435 -0.48 -11.93 10.60
CA GLU A 435 -0.25 -13.36 10.82
C GLU A 435 -0.36 -13.77 12.29
N THR A 436 0.13 -12.97 13.22
CA THR A 436 0.06 -13.29 14.65
C THR A 436 -1.38 -13.23 15.18
N GLN A 437 -2.16 -12.25 14.71
CA GLN A 437 -3.55 -12.05 15.15
C GLN A 437 -4.57 -12.86 14.33
N GLY A 438 -4.17 -13.42 13.18
CA GLY A 438 -5.06 -14.15 12.29
C GLY A 438 -6.09 -13.26 11.60
N VAL A 439 -5.78 -11.99 11.36
CA VAL A 439 -6.68 -10.96 10.79
C VAL A 439 -6.10 -10.47 9.46
N HIS A 440 -6.93 -10.20 8.45
CA HIS A 440 -6.47 -9.61 7.19
C HIS A 440 -5.74 -8.27 7.46
N PRO A 441 -4.61 -7.96 6.80
CA PRO A 441 -3.79 -6.81 7.16
C PRO A 441 -4.50 -5.45 6.96
N LEU A 442 -5.45 -5.35 6.03
CA LEU A 442 -6.29 -4.14 5.87
C LEU A 442 -7.38 -4.00 6.93
N ASP A 443 -7.68 -5.06 7.67
CA ASP A 443 -8.68 -5.07 8.75
C ASP A 443 -8.07 -4.84 10.14
N LEU A 444 -6.73 -4.78 10.24
CA LEU A 444 -6.05 -4.35 11.46
C LEU A 444 -6.53 -2.94 11.83
N PHE A 445 -6.89 -2.73 13.11
CA PHE A 445 -7.38 -1.42 13.56
C PHE A 445 -6.39 -0.29 13.25
N GLU A 446 -5.09 -0.58 13.39
CA GLU A 446 -3.99 0.33 13.11
C GLU A 446 -3.92 0.77 11.63
N VAL A 447 -4.61 0.08 10.72
CA VAL A 447 -4.58 0.30 9.26
C VAL A 447 -5.95 0.72 8.72
N LYS A 448 -7.00 0.01 9.11
CA LYS A 448 -8.34 0.02 8.49
C LYS A 448 -8.87 1.43 8.24
N TYR A 449 -8.79 2.29 9.25
CA TYR A 449 -9.35 3.63 9.24
C TYR A 449 -8.38 4.75 8.84
N LEU A 450 -7.15 4.40 8.43
CA LEU A 450 -6.18 5.38 7.96
C LEU A 450 -6.61 5.98 6.61
N TRP A 451 -6.39 7.30 6.49
CA TRP A 451 -6.58 8.02 5.24
C TRP A 451 -5.46 7.70 4.25
N GLY A 452 -5.79 7.04 3.13
CA GLY A 452 -4.83 6.75 2.06
C GLY A 452 -4.70 7.84 0.99
N ASP A 453 -5.49 8.92 1.08
CA ASP A 453 -5.62 9.95 0.04
C ASP A 453 -5.93 9.33 -1.33
N PHE A 454 -6.88 8.41 -1.35
CA PHE A 454 -7.22 7.63 -2.54
C PHE A 454 -8.08 8.43 -3.51
N LEU A 455 -7.79 8.28 -4.79
CA LEU A 455 -8.74 8.61 -5.84
C LEU A 455 -9.97 7.70 -5.74
N PRO A 456 -11.18 8.22 -6.01
CA PRO A 456 -12.39 7.40 -6.07
C PRO A 456 -12.24 6.27 -7.09
N THR A 457 -12.77 5.09 -6.77
CA THR A 457 -12.79 3.96 -7.70
C THR A 457 -13.52 4.35 -8.98
N PRO A 458 -12.93 4.12 -10.17
CA PRO A 458 -13.60 4.36 -11.44
C PRO A 458 -14.90 3.56 -11.55
N THR A 459 -15.99 4.22 -11.90
CA THR A 459 -17.26 3.54 -12.26
C THR A 459 -17.39 3.51 -13.78
N LEU A 460 -18.14 2.53 -14.33
CA LEU A 460 -18.37 2.42 -15.78
C LEU A 460 -18.81 3.75 -16.39
N SER A 461 -19.80 4.41 -15.77
CA SER A 461 -20.33 5.71 -16.21
C SER A 461 -19.34 6.88 -16.14
N ASN A 462 -18.24 6.76 -15.39
CA ASN A 462 -17.24 7.82 -15.19
C ASN A 462 -15.81 7.36 -15.55
N LEU A 463 -15.66 6.37 -16.43
CA LEU A 463 -14.34 5.86 -16.80
C LEU A 463 -13.56 6.91 -17.62
N SER A 464 -12.63 7.62 -16.96
CA SER A 464 -11.80 8.67 -17.56
C SER A 464 -10.97 8.16 -18.73
N LEU A 465 -10.92 8.91 -19.82
CA LEU A 465 -10.06 8.62 -21.00
C LEU A 465 -8.57 8.56 -20.64
N HIS A 466 -8.16 9.26 -19.58
CA HIS A 466 -6.79 9.34 -19.11
C HIS A 466 -6.63 8.67 -17.75
N ASN A 467 -5.43 8.14 -17.51
CA ASN A 467 -5.04 7.61 -16.21
C ASN A 467 -5.09 8.70 -15.12
N GLY A 468 -5.34 8.29 -13.88
CA GLY A 468 -5.31 9.18 -12.72
C GLY A 468 -3.91 9.76 -12.43
N PRO A 469 -3.81 10.85 -11.67
CA PRO A 469 -2.53 11.41 -11.25
C PRO A 469 -1.73 10.39 -10.43
N LYS A 470 -0.41 10.36 -10.66
CA LYS A 470 0.54 9.50 -9.94
C LYS A 470 1.18 10.31 -8.82
N THR A 471 0.71 10.09 -7.59
CA THR A 471 1.10 10.88 -6.40
C THR A 471 1.71 10.03 -5.29
N LEU A 472 1.69 8.70 -5.41
CA LEU A 472 2.34 7.81 -4.45
C LEU A 472 3.78 7.54 -4.91
N PRO A 473 4.81 7.87 -4.11
CA PRO A 473 6.18 7.52 -4.44
C PRO A 473 6.33 6.00 -4.60
N TYR A 474 7.04 5.57 -5.65
CA TYR A 474 7.20 4.15 -5.99
C TYR A 474 8.66 3.77 -6.19
N SER A 475 9.03 2.57 -5.76
CA SER A 475 10.33 1.96 -6.08
C SER A 475 10.18 0.44 -6.19
N VAL A 476 10.81 -0.16 -7.20
CA VAL A 476 10.79 -1.62 -7.40
C VAL A 476 11.30 -2.34 -6.15
N ARG A 477 12.42 -1.87 -5.60
CA ARG A 477 13.00 -2.42 -4.36
C ARG A 477 12.01 -2.56 -3.19
N HIS A 478 11.30 -1.49 -2.83
CA HIS A 478 10.47 -1.49 -1.61
C HIS A 478 9.06 -2.03 -1.85
N HIS A 479 8.56 -1.98 -3.09
CA HIS A 479 7.19 -2.38 -3.42
C HIS A 479 7.12 -3.80 -3.99
N VAL A 480 8.24 -4.37 -4.45
CA VAL A 480 8.29 -5.71 -5.07
C VAL A 480 9.41 -6.56 -4.47
N GLU A 481 10.68 -6.14 -4.58
CA GLU A 481 11.82 -7.02 -4.23
C GLU A 481 11.85 -7.39 -2.75
N LEU A 482 11.82 -6.40 -1.85
CA LEU A 482 11.86 -6.63 -0.40
C LEU A 482 10.59 -7.35 0.10
N PRO A 483 9.37 -7.00 -0.34
CA PRO A 483 8.19 -7.79 0.02
C PRO A 483 8.24 -9.24 -0.51
N LEU A 484 8.74 -9.47 -1.74
CA LEU A 484 8.90 -10.83 -2.26
C LEU A 484 9.85 -11.65 -1.39
N GLN A 485 11.04 -11.09 -1.08
CA GLN A 485 12.03 -11.71 -0.18
C GLN A 485 11.43 -11.99 1.21
N TRP A 486 10.58 -11.10 1.72
CA TRP A 486 9.91 -11.30 3.00
C TRP A 486 9.02 -12.55 3.00
N PHE A 487 8.30 -12.79 1.91
CA PHE A 487 7.47 -13.98 1.76
C PHE A 487 8.26 -15.24 1.39
N GLU A 488 9.35 -15.11 0.64
CA GLU A 488 10.30 -16.20 0.40
C GLU A 488 10.89 -16.70 1.73
N VAL A 489 11.20 -15.80 2.67
CA VAL A 489 11.65 -16.21 4.00
C VAL A 489 10.49 -16.78 4.83
N LEU A 490 9.32 -16.13 4.84
CA LEU A 490 8.20 -16.59 5.67
C LEU A 490 7.66 -17.96 5.25
N MET A 491 7.70 -18.30 3.96
CA MET A 491 7.13 -19.55 3.46
C MET A 491 7.81 -20.79 4.05
N HIS A 492 9.08 -20.66 4.46
CA HIS A 492 9.83 -21.72 5.14
C HIS A 492 9.30 -22.03 6.54
N SER A 493 8.74 -21.02 7.22
CA SER A 493 8.01 -21.20 8.48
C SER A 493 6.53 -21.52 8.26
N ARG A 494 5.93 -21.01 7.18
CA ARG A 494 4.49 -21.05 6.89
C ARG A 494 4.23 -21.24 5.41
N GLU A 495 4.13 -22.49 4.99
CA GLU A 495 3.94 -22.87 3.58
C GLU A 495 2.70 -22.20 2.95
N GLU A 496 1.64 -21.99 3.72
CA GLU A 496 0.43 -21.31 3.26
C GLU A 496 0.66 -19.83 2.90
N CYS A 497 1.75 -19.21 3.35
CA CYS A 497 2.16 -17.86 2.98
C CYS A 497 3.09 -17.82 1.76
N ARG A 498 3.36 -18.96 1.10
CA ARG A 498 4.10 -19.00 -0.17
C ARG A 498 3.47 -18.01 -1.17
N PRO A 499 4.26 -17.18 -1.86
CA PRO A 499 3.74 -16.26 -2.86
C PRO A 499 2.74 -16.94 -3.81
N TYR A 500 1.66 -16.24 -4.15
CA TYR A 500 0.57 -16.73 -5.01
C TYR A 500 -0.19 -17.98 -4.52
N SER A 501 0.04 -18.50 -3.31
CA SER A 501 -0.89 -19.45 -2.69
C SER A 501 -2.28 -18.81 -2.54
N ALA A 502 -3.33 -19.62 -2.34
CA ALA A 502 -4.68 -19.11 -2.10
C ALA A 502 -4.72 -18.12 -0.92
N GLN A 503 -4.07 -18.44 0.20
CA GLN A 503 -4.02 -17.55 1.37
C GLN A 503 -3.17 -16.30 1.13
N TRP A 504 -2.07 -16.41 0.38
CA TRP A 504 -1.27 -15.25 0.02
C TRP A 504 -2.05 -14.29 -0.90
N LEU A 505 -2.79 -14.82 -1.89
CA LEU A 505 -3.62 -14.01 -2.77
C LEU A 505 -4.79 -13.33 -2.05
N GLU A 506 -5.29 -13.96 -0.99
CA GLU A 506 -6.33 -13.38 -0.14
C GLU A 506 -5.80 -12.27 0.75
N LYS A 507 -4.62 -12.45 1.39
CA LYS A 507 -4.12 -11.54 2.43
C LYS A 507 -3.00 -10.59 2.00
N TYR A 508 -2.26 -10.92 0.96
CA TYR A 508 -0.98 -10.29 0.63
C TYR A 508 -0.74 -10.02 -0.86
N ASP A 509 -1.73 -10.27 -1.72
CA ASP A 509 -1.65 -9.92 -3.15
C ASP A 509 -1.17 -8.48 -3.32
N TRP A 510 -0.48 -8.20 -4.43
CA TRP A 510 0.29 -6.95 -4.58
C TRP A 510 -0.54 -5.69 -4.32
N TRP A 511 -1.82 -5.69 -4.69
CA TRP A 511 -2.71 -4.57 -4.46
C TRP A 511 -2.91 -4.25 -2.97
N ILE A 512 -2.82 -5.25 -2.08
CA ILE A 512 -2.92 -5.10 -0.62
C ILE A 512 -1.67 -4.40 -0.11
N LEU A 513 -0.49 -4.85 -0.53
CA LEU A 513 0.78 -4.22 -0.15
C LEU A 513 0.83 -2.76 -0.63
N GLN A 514 0.40 -2.49 -1.87
CA GLN A 514 0.27 -1.13 -2.40
C GLN A 514 -0.71 -0.26 -1.60
N THR A 515 -1.83 -0.84 -1.17
CA THR A 515 -2.84 -0.14 -0.34
C THR A 515 -2.27 0.20 1.04
N LEU A 516 -1.53 -0.73 1.67
CA LEU A 516 -0.83 -0.51 2.94
C LEU A 516 0.21 0.61 2.80
N PHE A 517 1.05 0.58 1.76
CA PHE A 517 2.01 1.65 1.47
C PHE A 517 1.34 3.02 1.33
N ALA A 518 0.22 3.10 0.59
CA ALA A 518 -0.52 4.34 0.42
C ALA A 518 -1.04 4.91 1.74
N LYS A 519 -1.60 4.05 2.60
CA LYS A 519 -2.09 4.40 3.94
C LYS A 519 -0.95 4.85 4.86
N PHE A 520 0.20 4.17 4.87
CA PHE A 520 1.34 4.57 5.69
C PHE A 520 1.96 5.88 5.25
N ARG A 521 2.13 6.09 3.94
CA ARG A 521 2.82 7.27 3.42
C ARG A 521 2.12 8.60 3.76
N GLY A 522 0.81 8.55 4.00
CA GLY A 522 0.00 9.72 4.36
C GLY A 522 -0.06 10.00 5.87
N VAL A 523 0.27 9.03 6.73
CA VAL A 523 -0.04 9.12 8.18
C VAL A 523 1.15 8.81 9.10
N ALA A 524 2.12 8.02 8.64
CA ALA A 524 3.22 7.59 9.50
C ALA A 524 4.01 8.79 10.05
N ASP A 525 4.17 8.80 11.36
CA ASP A 525 5.03 9.73 12.06
C ASP A 525 6.48 9.19 12.01
N ALA A 526 7.42 10.06 11.68
CA ALA A 526 8.82 9.68 11.46
C ALA A 526 9.74 10.44 12.41
N GLN A 527 10.73 9.74 12.94
CA GLN A 527 11.76 10.30 13.81
C GLN A 527 13.15 10.02 13.23
N GLN A 528 14.00 11.04 13.32
CA GLN A 528 15.42 10.94 12.96
C GLN A 528 16.24 10.50 14.17
N SER A 529 17.30 9.74 13.89
CA SER A 529 18.31 9.39 14.88
C SER A 529 19.01 10.63 15.41
N THR A 530 19.12 10.75 16.72
CA THR A 530 19.90 11.81 17.38
C THR A 530 21.41 11.68 17.12
N TRP A 531 21.87 10.49 16.72
CA TRP A 531 23.28 10.18 16.48
C TRP A 531 23.69 10.42 15.02
N THR A 532 22.87 9.95 14.07
CA THR A 532 23.22 9.98 12.63
C THR A 532 22.49 11.06 11.85
N GLY A 533 21.40 11.63 12.39
CA GLY A 533 20.51 12.56 11.67
C GLY A 533 19.70 11.93 10.53
N LYS A 534 19.82 10.62 10.31
CA LYS A 534 19.04 9.88 9.32
C LYS A 534 17.70 9.41 9.91
N ALA A 535 16.75 9.08 9.06
CA ALA A 535 15.48 8.47 9.49
C ALA A 535 15.76 7.13 10.21
N GLU A 536 15.19 6.96 11.40
CA GLU A 536 15.47 5.83 12.31
C GLU A 536 14.20 5.10 12.73
N VAL A 537 13.10 5.82 12.91
CA VAL A 537 11.82 5.25 13.36
C VAL A 537 10.70 5.79 12.49
N ALA A 538 9.74 4.93 12.15
CA ALA A 538 8.43 5.33 11.67
C ALA A 538 7.36 4.57 12.45
N ALA A 539 6.27 5.24 12.82
CA ALA A 539 5.20 4.62 13.59
C ALA A 539 3.82 5.15 13.17
N VAL A 540 2.82 4.27 13.22
CA VAL A 540 1.43 4.61 12.88
C VAL A 540 0.61 4.71 14.16
N HIS A 541 0.07 5.89 14.44
CA HIS A 541 -0.77 6.15 15.62
C HIS A 541 -2.20 6.48 15.16
N PRO A 542 -3.07 5.46 14.99
CA PRO A 542 -4.37 5.60 14.31
C PRO A 542 -5.35 6.54 15.03
N LEU A 543 -5.21 6.77 16.34
CA LEU A 543 -6.06 7.69 17.09
C LEU A 543 -5.47 9.09 17.18
N TRP A 544 -4.16 9.20 17.45
CA TRP A 544 -3.43 10.46 17.56
C TRP A 544 -3.46 11.25 16.25
N CYS A 545 -3.39 10.57 15.10
CA CYS A 545 -3.40 11.21 13.78
C CYS A 545 -4.77 11.81 13.39
N LEU A 546 -5.83 11.59 14.17
CA LEU A 546 -7.16 12.17 13.95
C LEU A 546 -7.25 13.65 14.36
N ALA A 547 -6.34 14.16 15.19
CA ALA A 547 -6.31 15.59 15.51
C ALA A 547 -5.81 16.40 14.31
N ASN A 548 -6.66 17.27 13.77
CA ASN A 548 -6.35 18.12 12.63
C ASN A 548 -5.32 19.21 12.97
N HIS A 549 -4.72 19.80 11.93
CA HIS A 549 -3.65 20.79 12.07
C HIS A 549 -4.15 22.22 12.35
N SER A 550 -3.47 22.93 13.26
CA SER A 550 -3.48 24.39 13.38
C SER A 550 -2.08 24.95 13.66
N CYS A 551 -1.75 26.13 13.12
CA CYS A 551 -0.55 26.89 13.51
C CYS A 551 -0.73 27.66 14.84
N ASN A 552 -1.93 27.61 15.43
CA ASN A 552 -2.22 28.00 16.80
C ASN A 552 -2.92 26.82 17.51
N PRO A 553 -2.18 25.74 17.81
CA PRO A 553 -2.74 24.51 18.36
C PRO A 553 -3.21 24.71 19.81
N ASN A 554 -4.13 23.87 20.27
CA ASN A 554 -4.56 23.83 21.68
C ASN A 554 -3.94 22.66 22.46
N VAL A 555 -3.21 21.78 21.78
CA VAL A 555 -2.43 20.68 22.37
C VAL A 555 -0.98 20.68 21.88
N THR A 556 -0.11 20.04 22.66
CA THR A 556 1.28 19.70 22.31
C THR A 556 1.55 18.22 22.62
N TRP A 557 2.70 17.73 22.21
CA TRP A 557 3.09 16.33 22.33
C TRP A 557 4.61 16.17 22.44
N LYS A 558 5.06 15.02 22.96
CA LYS A 558 6.48 14.65 23.02
C LYS A 558 6.85 13.70 21.89
N PRO A 559 8.07 13.81 21.32
CA PRO A 559 8.58 12.85 20.35
C PRO A 559 8.92 11.51 21.03
N SER A 560 8.87 10.42 20.27
CA SER A 560 9.24 9.05 20.66
C SER A 560 8.31 8.33 21.64
N GLY A 561 8.28 7.00 21.57
CA GLY A 561 7.60 6.15 22.53
C GLY A 561 6.07 6.22 22.44
N VAL A 562 5.43 6.37 23.60
CA VAL A 562 3.97 6.55 23.69
C VAL A 562 3.61 7.95 23.26
N ARG A 563 2.80 8.08 22.21
CA ARG A 563 2.31 9.38 21.76
C ARG A 563 1.25 9.90 22.70
N ASN A 564 1.24 11.21 22.88
CA ASN A 564 0.27 11.85 23.75
C ASN A 564 -0.23 13.16 23.17
N PHE A 565 -1.32 13.66 23.76
CA PHE A 565 -1.68 15.07 23.69
C PHE A 565 -1.76 15.65 25.09
N THR A 566 -1.04 16.74 25.31
CA THR A 566 -1.15 17.56 26.52
C THR A 566 -1.74 18.91 26.13
N VAL A 567 -2.79 19.34 26.81
CA VAL A 567 -3.39 20.67 26.63
C VAL A 567 -2.32 21.72 26.88
N MET A 568 -2.17 22.67 25.96
CA MET A 568 -1.21 23.77 26.10
C MET A 568 -1.41 24.50 27.43
N THR A 569 -0.32 24.95 28.06
CA THR A 569 -0.41 25.76 29.29
C THR A 569 -0.76 27.22 29.00
N GLU A 570 -0.50 27.68 27.78
CA GLU A 570 -0.81 29.01 27.28
C GLU A 570 -1.03 28.97 25.75
N ARG A 571 -1.71 29.97 25.18
CA ARG A 571 -1.88 30.06 23.73
C ARG A 571 -0.55 30.36 23.05
N VAL A 572 -0.22 29.63 21.99
CA VAL A 572 0.99 29.87 21.17
C VAL A 572 0.91 31.22 20.46
N TRP A 573 -0.28 31.62 20.04
CA TRP A 573 -0.53 32.89 19.37
C TRP A 573 -1.83 33.52 19.86
N GLN A 574 -1.82 34.84 19.96
CA GLN A 574 -3.00 35.65 20.27
C GLN A 574 -3.24 36.63 19.12
N HIS A 575 -4.51 36.81 18.75
CA HIS A 575 -4.89 37.77 17.74
C HIS A 575 -4.51 39.19 18.19
N PRO A 576 -3.75 39.97 17.39
CA PRO A 576 -3.27 41.29 17.82
C PRO A 576 -4.39 42.28 18.18
N ASP A 577 -5.56 42.16 17.54
CA ASP A 577 -6.74 42.98 17.87
C ASP A 577 -7.54 42.48 19.08
N SER A 578 -7.12 41.39 19.75
CA SER A 578 -7.77 40.91 20.97
C SER A 578 -7.60 41.94 22.08
N LYS A 579 -8.68 42.63 22.43
CA LYS A 579 -8.68 43.74 23.41
C LYS A 579 -8.56 43.26 24.85
N ASP A 580 -8.86 41.98 25.08
CA ASP A 580 -8.70 41.31 26.36
C ASP A 580 -7.63 40.23 26.19
N HIS A 581 -6.58 40.27 27.03
CA HIS A 581 -5.74 39.10 27.28
C HIS A 581 -6.59 38.12 28.11
N GLU A 582 -7.51 37.42 27.44
CA GLU A 582 -8.24 36.34 28.10
C GLU A 582 -7.23 35.29 28.56
N GLU A 583 -7.24 35.03 29.86
CA GLU A 583 -6.44 33.97 30.47
C GLU A 583 -6.81 32.64 29.80
N TRP A 584 -5.79 31.87 29.41
CA TRP A 584 -6.02 30.57 28.79
C TRP A 584 -6.52 29.58 29.83
N MET A 585 -7.81 29.24 29.76
CA MET A 585 -8.48 28.33 30.69
C MET A 585 -8.53 26.88 30.21
N GLY A 586 -7.84 26.55 29.10
CA GLY A 586 -7.90 25.24 28.47
C GLY A 586 -8.99 25.13 27.40
N ILE A 587 -9.29 23.89 27.01
CA ILE A 587 -10.20 23.56 25.91
C ILE A 587 -11.62 23.38 26.46
N LYS A 588 -12.63 23.92 25.79
CA LYS A 588 -14.04 23.78 26.19
C LYS A 588 -14.69 22.53 25.64
N ALA A 589 -15.72 22.04 26.33
CA ALA A 589 -16.57 20.98 25.80
C ALA A 589 -17.13 21.35 24.42
N GLY A 590 -17.01 20.44 23.46
CA GLY A 590 -17.41 20.62 22.05
C GLY A 590 -16.36 21.31 21.17
N GLU A 591 -15.21 21.73 21.70
CA GLU A 591 -14.12 22.26 20.88
C GLU A 591 -13.26 21.14 20.26
N GLU A 592 -12.82 21.37 19.02
CA GLU A 592 -11.91 20.47 18.32
C GLU A 592 -10.49 20.54 18.91
N ILE A 593 -9.83 19.39 18.97
CA ILE A 593 -8.44 19.23 19.37
C ILE A 593 -7.56 19.52 18.15
N TRP A 594 -6.79 20.59 18.24
CA TRP A 594 -5.91 21.07 17.18
C TRP A 594 -4.45 20.74 17.50
N ASN A 595 -3.89 19.83 16.72
CA ASN A 595 -2.49 19.44 16.75
C ASN A 595 -1.63 20.36 15.85
N HIS A 596 -0.31 20.26 15.96
CA HIS A 596 0.65 20.93 15.09
C HIS A 596 1.54 19.92 14.35
N TYR A 597 1.67 20.09 13.03
CA TYR A 597 2.47 19.24 12.13
C TYR A 597 3.73 19.95 11.64
N THR A 598 3.93 21.19 12.10
CA THR A 598 5.09 22.02 11.81
C THR A 598 5.54 22.70 13.09
N ASP A 599 6.72 23.32 13.05
CA ASP A 599 7.19 24.16 14.15
C ASP A 599 6.32 25.42 14.25
N VAL A 600 5.55 25.51 15.34
CA VAL A 600 4.65 26.63 15.60
C VAL A 600 5.37 27.88 16.13
N GLN A 601 6.64 27.74 16.50
CA GLN A 601 7.50 28.87 16.89
C GLN A 601 8.04 29.62 15.68
N GLU A 602 7.96 29.04 14.47
CA GLU A 602 8.31 29.72 13.22
C GLU A 602 7.43 30.99 13.04
N PRO A 603 8.00 32.20 13.07
CA PRO A 603 7.22 33.43 12.92
C PRO A 603 6.67 33.62 11.51
N ASP A 604 7.34 33.16 10.46
CA ASP A 604 6.91 33.40 9.08
C ASP A 604 5.83 32.40 8.63
N TYR A 605 4.63 32.92 8.32
CA TYR A 605 3.53 32.09 7.81
C TYR A 605 3.82 31.46 6.45
N GLN A 606 4.64 32.08 5.61
CA GLN A 606 5.03 31.54 4.31
C GLN A 606 5.89 30.29 4.48
N GLU A 607 6.84 30.33 5.42
CA GLU A 607 7.64 29.16 5.76
C GLU A 607 6.79 28.03 6.36
N ARG A 608 5.88 28.35 7.28
CA ARG A 608 4.95 27.34 7.82
C ARG A 608 4.09 26.70 6.73
N ARG A 609 3.51 27.49 5.83
CA ARG A 609 2.71 26.99 4.70
C ARG A 609 3.53 26.13 3.74
N ALA A 610 4.73 26.57 3.37
CA ALA A 610 5.62 25.84 2.49
C ALA A 610 5.97 24.44 3.06
N ARG A 611 6.22 24.34 4.37
CA ARG A 611 6.49 23.05 5.05
C ARG A 611 5.26 22.14 5.09
N LEU A 612 4.06 22.72 5.21
CA LEU A 612 2.80 21.97 5.35
C LEU A 612 2.17 21.56 4.02
N GLN A 613 2.54 22.20 2.90
CA GLN A 613 1.85 22.04 1.62
C GLN A 613 1.77 20.58 1.15
N ALA A 614 2.86 19.82 1.31
CA ALA A 614 2.89 18.40 0.93
C ALA A 614 2.06 17.50 1.86
N VAL A 615 1.89 17.89 3.13
CA VAL A 615 1.18 17.11 4.16
C VAL A 615 -0.32 17.41 4.15
N LEU A 616 -0.69 18.67 3.99
CA LEU A 616 -2.08 19.12 3.96
C LEU A 616 -2.70 19.12 2.56
N GLY A 617 -1.90 18.99 1.50
CA GLY A 617 -2.35 19.14 0.12
C GLY A 617 -2.63 20.60 -0.30
N GLY A 618 -2.19 21.58 0.50
CA GLY A 618 -2.42 23.01 0.23
C GLY A 618 -1.99 23.94 1.37
N ASP A 619 -2.35 25.21 1.23
CA ASP A 619 -1.97 26.26 2.19
C ASP A 619 -2.81 26.17 3.47
N CYS A 620 -2.16 26.20 4.65
CA CYS A 620 -2.86 26.26 5.93
C CYS A 620 -3.74 27.53 6.03
N ARG A 621 -5.03 27.33 6.34
CA ARG A 621 -6.06 28.37 6.49
C ARG A 621 -6.54 28.56 7.93
N CYS A 622 -5.75 28.16 8.93
CA CYS A 622 -6.06 28.47 10.33
C CYS A 622 -6.04 29.99 10.58
N GLU A 623 -6.71 30.42 11.66
CA GLU A 623 -6.87 31.84 12.03
C GLU A 623 -5.55 32.62 11.96
N ARG A 624 -4.50 32.11 12.61
CA ARG A 624 -3.16 32.72 12.62
C ARG A 624 -2.62 32.95 11.22
N CYS A 625 -2.61 31.93 10.37
CA CYS A 625 -2.08 32.03 9.01
C CYS A 625 -2.93 32.96 8.13
N THR A 626 -4.25 32.96 8.30
CA THR A 626 -5.13 33.87 7.55
C THR A 626 -4.95 35.33 7.95
N TYR A 627 -4.76 35.60 9.25
CA TYR A 627 -4.48 36.93 9.76
C TYR A 627 -3.12 37.44 9.27
N GLU A 628 -2.05 36.67 9.52
CA GLU A 628 -0.69 37.05 9.13
C GLU A 628 -0.57 37.24 7.61
N GLY A 629 -1.20 36.38 6.82
CA GLY A 629 -1.24 36.50 5.36
C GLY A 629 -2.07 37.68 4.85
N SER A 630 -3.07 38.15 5.60
CA SER A 630 -3.85 39.34 5.25
C SER A 630 -3.11 40.63 5.64
N ALA A 631 -2.40 40.62 6.78
CA ALA A 631 -1.59 41.75 7.24
C ALA A 631 -0.31 41.98 6.41
N ALA A 632 0.16 40.94 5.70
CA ALA A 632 1.32 41.02 4.81
C ALA A 632 1.00 41.56 3.40
N LYS A 633 -0.28 41.71 3.05
CA LYS A 633 -0.76 42.34 1.80
C LYS A 633 -0.94 43.83 2.00
#